data_AF-A0A4U7CQK7-F1
#
_entry.id   AF-A0A4U7CQK7-F1
#
_cell.length_a   1.000
_cell.length_b   1.000
_cell.length_c   1.000
_cell.angle_alpha   90.00
_cell.angle_beta   90.00
_cell.angle_gamma   90.00
#
_symmetry.space_group_name_H-M   'P 1'
#
loop_
_entity.id
_entity.type
_entity.pdbx_description
1 polymer ?
#
loop_
_entity_poly.entity_id
_entity_poly.type
_entity_poly.pdbx_seq_one_letter_code
_entity_poly.pdbx_strand_id
1 'polypeptide(L)'
;MSDDGSASPAAVLRSIVARAVDCDPAGLGDRTAIVERASGSANGADEPEGSPTPVGRLAELIGGSDSVVAVVPRFDADLAGRLNASLSAGDEAHESGAAADATAPSEGRVVFTGSAADRLTGTTGAVVRRALADRGVDAYRHEGESPIAVVLADDRAAVGLIDGAGVAALLWTGDAAVREWAAATCRRYLDAAEPVADG
;
A
#
# COMPACT_ATOMS: atom_id res chain seq x y z
N MET A 1 -23.62 -15.97 -26.16
CA MET A 1 -22.88 -16.01 -24.88
C MET A 1 -21.71 -15.07 -25.09
N SER A 2 -21.78 -13.88 -24.49
CA SER A 2 -20.76 -12.86 -24.65
C SER A 2 -19.46 -13.34 -23.97
N ASP A 3 -18.34 -13.17 -24.65
CA ASP A 3 -16.99 -13.39 -24.14
C ASP A 3 -16.86 -12.96 -22.66
N ASP A 4 -16.69 -13.94 -21.77
CA ASP A 4 -16.18 -13.75 -20.41
C ASP A 4 -14.66 -13.56 -20.51
N GLY A 5 -14.27 -12.49 -21.21
CA GLY A 5 -12.88 -12.08 -21.38
C GLY A 5 -12.41 -11.48 -20.07
N SER A 6 -11.79 -12.31 -19.23
CA SER A 6 -11.11 -12.00 -17.96
C SER A 6 -10.96 -10.49 -17.70
N ALA A 7 -11.87 -9.92 -16.90
CA ALA A 7 -11.84 -8.50 -16.56
C ALA A 7 -10.45 -8.09 -16.07
N SER A 8 -9.95 -6.93 -16.51
CA SER A 8 -8.62 -6.46 -16.11
C SER A 8 -8.54 -6.26 -14.59
N PRO A 9 -7.36 -6.41 -13.96
CA PRO A 9 -7.18 -6.19 -12.53
C PRO A 9 -7.73 -4.84 -12.01
N ALA A 10 -7.58 -3.76 -12.78
CA ALA A 10 -8.15 -2.44 -12.49
C ALA A 10 -9.68 -2.43 -12.59
N ALA A 11 -10.28 -3.11 -13.57
CA ALA A 11 -11.72 -3.21 -13.66
C ALA A 11 -12.30 -3.96 -12.45
N VAL A 12 -11.65 -5.05 -12.02
CA VAL A 12 -11.99 -5.79 -10.80
C VAL A 12 -11.84 -4.90 -9.57
N LEU A 13 -10.70 -4.22 -9.44
CA LEU A 13 -10.43 -3.33 -8.31
C LEU A 13 -11.43 -2.18 -8.22
N ARG A 14 -11.79 -1.55 -9.34
CA ARG A 14 -12.84 -0.52 -9.40
C ARG A 14 -14.17 -1.07 -8.88
N SER A 15 -14.56 -2.27 -9.31
CA SER A 15 -15.80 -2.91 -8.88
C SER A 15 -15.81 -3.19 -7.37
N ILE A 16 -14.68 -3.66 -6.82
CA ILE A 16 -14.53 -3.89 -5.37
C ILE A 16 -14.69 -2.58 -4.59
N VAL A 17 -13.98 -1.53 -5.00
CA VAL A 17 -14.04 -0.22 -4.31
C VAL A 17 -15.43 0.38 -4.43
N ALA A 18 -16.05 0.33 -5.61
CA ALA A 18 -17.41 0.81 -5.84
C ALA A 18 -18.42 0.14 -4.90
N ARG A 19 -18.36 -1.19 -4.81
CA ARG A 19 -19.21 -1.96 -3.89
C ARG A 19 -18.94 -1.63 -2.43
N ALA A 20 -17.68 -1.36 -2.08
CA ALA A 20 -17.28 -1.05 -0.71
C ALA A 20 -17.82 0.30 -0.22
N VAL A 21 -17.96 1.27 -1.13
CA VAL A 21 -18.50 2.61 -0.84
C VAL A 21 -19.95 2.80 -1.31
N ASP A 22 -20.63 1.72 -1.69
CA ASP A 22 -22.01 1.70 -2.20
C ASP A 22 -22.27 2.71 -3.33
N CYS A 23 -21.36 2.75 -4.32
CA CYS A 23 -21.49 3.64 -5.47
C CYS A 23 -21.38 2.88 -6.80
N ASP A 24 -21.74 3.58 -7.88
CA ASP A 24 -21.55 3.06 -9.23
C ASP A 24 -20.06 3.13 -9.64
N PRO A 25 -19.48 2.08 -10.23
CA PRO A 25 -18.08 2.05 -10.62
C PRO A 25 -17.70 3.09 -11.68
N ALA A 26 -18.63 3.53 -12.54
CA ALA A 26 -18.36 4.60 -13.50
C ALA A 26 -18.18 5.96 -12.79
N GLY A 27 -18.90 6.18 -11.68
CA GLY A 27 -18.78 7.38 -10.86
C GLY A 27 -17.41 7.56 -10.17
N LEU A 28 -16.66 6.47 -9.98
CA LEU A 28 -15.29 6.49 -9.46
C LEU A 28 -14.24 6.77 -10.53
N GLY A 29 -14.55 6.53 -11.81
CA GLY A 29 -13.57 6.59 -12.90
C GLY A 29 -12.83 7.93 -12.99
N ASP A 30 -13.57 9.04 -12.88
CA ASP A 30 -13.01 10.40 -13.00
C ASP A 30 -12.28 10.89 -11.74
N ARG A 31 -12.45 10.20 -10.61
CA ARG A 31 -11.93 10.61 -9.30
C ARG A 31 -10.79 9.74 -8.79
N THR A 32 -10.45 8.70 -9.55
CA THR A 32 -9.49 7.68 -9.15
C THR A 32 -8.43 7.54 -10.22
N ALA A 33 -7.19 7.37 -9.78
CA ALA A 33 -6.12 6.97 -10.68
C ALA A 33 -5.73 5.54 -10.33
N ILE A 34 -5.45 4.73 -11.36
CA ILE A 34 -5.16 3.32 -11.21
C ILE A 34 -3.94 2.97 -12.04
N VAL A 35 -3.04 2.21 -11.44
CA VAL A 35 -1.90 1.59 -12.10
C VAL A 35 -2.08 0.08 -12.01
N GLU A 36 -1.99 -0.60 -13.15
CA GLU A 36 -1.94 -2.06 -13.22
C GLU A 36 -0.50 -2.52 -13.38
N ARG A 37 -0.20 -3.74 -12.89
CA ARG A 37 1.06 -4.40 -13.22
C ARG A 37 1.04 -4.72 -14.72
N ALA A 38 2.09 -4.30 -15.43
CA ALA A 38 2.26 -4.69 -16.83
C ALA A 38 2.22 -6.22 -16.95
N SER A 39 1.21 -6.73 -17.67
CA SER A 39 1.14 -8.13 -18.05
C SER A 39 2.09 -8.28 -19.24
N GLY A 40 3.35 -8.59 -18.96
CA GLY A 40 4.48 -8.51 -19.91
C GLY A 40 4.10 -8.78 -21.36
N SER A 41 3.95 -7.70 -22.14
CA SER A 41 3.91 -7.82 -23.59
C SER A 41 5.35 -7.81 -24.06
N ALA A 42 5.84 -8.97 -24.48
CA ALA A 42 7.15 -9.14 -25.13
C ALA A 42 7.20 -8.51 -26.54
N ASN A 43 6.43 -7.45 -26.78
CA ASN A 43 6.57 -6.58 -27.94
C ASN A 43 6.94 -5.21 -27.41
N GLY A 44 8.23 -4.87 -27.57
CA GLY A 44 8.83 -3.61 -27.15
C GLY A 44 8.13 -2.40 -27.76
N ALA A 45 7.06 -1.96 -27.11
CA ALA A 45 6.57 -0.60 -27.16
C ALA A 45 6.94 0.03 -25.82
N ASP A 46 7.68 1.12 -25.92
CA ASP A 46 8.23 1.96 -24.88
C ASP A 46 7.27 2.18 -23.69
N GLU A 47 7.32 1.32 -22.66
CA GLU A 47 7.01 1.82 -21.32
C GLU A 47 8.19 2.73 -20.96
N PRO A 48 7.98 4.03 -20.74
CA PRO A 48 9.08 4.91 -20.38
C PRO A 48 9.76 4.34 -19.13
N GLU A 49 11.08 4.23 -19.16
CA GLU A 49 11.86 3.88 -17.98
C GLU A 49 11.43 4.81 -16.83
N GLY A 50 10.90 4.23 -15.75
CA GLY A 50 10.32 4.99 -14.64
C GLY A 50 8.79 5.07 -14.62
N SER A 51 8.07 4.33 -15.47
CA SER A 51 6.61 4.16 -15.31
C SER A 51 6.31 3.58 -13.92
N PRO A 52 5.45 4.23 -13.11
CA PRO A 52 5.22 3.83 -11.74
C PRO A 52 4.59 2.43 -11.73
N THR A 53 5.18 1.48 -11.01
CA THR A 53 4.57 0.17 -10.78
C THR A 53 3.62 0.23 -9.57
N PRO A 54 2.62 -0.66 -9.47
CA PRO A 54 1.72 -0.70 -8.31
C PRO A 54 2.49 -0.82 -6.99
N VAL A 55 3.54 -1.65 -6.96
CA VAL A 55 4.36 -1.86 -5.75
C VAL A 55 5.23 -0.64 -5.44
N GLY A 56 5.80 0.01 -6.46
CA GLY A 56 6.56 1.26 -6.28
C GLY A 56 5.70 2.36 -5.66
N ARG A 57 4.50 2.56 -6.20
CA ARG A 57 3.55 3.55 -5.66
C ARG A 57 3.08 3.23 -4.25
N LEU A 58 2.83 1.95 -3.95
CA LEU A 58 2.47 1.54 -2.59
C LEU A 58 3.59 1.85 -1.59
N ALA A 59 4.85 1.57 -1.96
CA ALA A 59 6.00 1.86 -1.12
C ALA A 59 6.21 3.37 -0.90
N GLU A 60 6.09 4.17 -1.95
CA GLU A 60 6.16 5.64 -1.88
C GLU A 60 5.09 6.21 -0.92
N LEU A 61 3.85 5.72 -1.00
CA LEU A 61 2.77 6.17 -0.12
C LEU A 61 3.04 5.82 1.35
N ILE A 62 3.59 4.64 1.62
CA ILE A 62 3.88 4.23 2.99
C ILE A 62 5.09 4.97 3.54
N GLY A 63 6.13 5.18 2.73
CA GLY A 63 7.40 5.76 3.17
C GLY A 63 7.50 7.28 3.06
N GLY A 64 6.62 7.94 2.30
CA GLY A 64 6.69 9.38 2.02
C GLY A 64 5.60 10.23 2.69
N SER A 65 4.74 9.63 3.52
CA SER A 65 3.60 10.34 4.15
C SER A 65 3.89 10.66 5.61
N ASP A 66 3.36 11.79 6.10
CA ASP A 66 3.54 12.22 7.50
C ASP A 66 2.68 11.38 8.45
N SER A 67 1.52 10.93 7.99
CA SER A 67 0.66 9.97 8.68
C SER A 67 0.23 8.84 7.75
N VAL A 68 0.37 7.59 8.23
CA VAL A 68 0.00 6.41 7.45
C VAL A 68 -0.66 5.35 8.31
N VAL A 69 -1.79 4.80 7.82
CA VAL A 69 -2.36 3.56 8.35
C VAL A 69 -2.61 2.59 7.21
N ALA A 70 -1.93 1.44 7.23
CA ALA A 70 -1.97 0.46 6.14
C ALA A 70 -2.38 -0.94 6.62
N VAL A 71 -3.10 -1.66 5.77
CA VAL A 71 -3.35 -3.11 5.86
C VAL A 71 -2.68 -3.76 4.66
N VAL A 72 -1.72 -4.63 4.93
CA VAL A 72 -0.85 -5.26 3.92
C VAL A 72 -0.99 -6.78 4.00
N PRO A 73 -1.79 -7.40 3.11
CA PRO A 73 -1.99 -8.86 3.13
C PRO A 73 -0.86 -9.65 2.49
N ARG A 74 0.00 -8.98 1.72
CA ARG A 74 1.11 -9.65 1.06
C ARG A 74 2.36 -8.80 1.10
N PHE A 75 3.42 -9.44 1.56
CA PHE A 75 4.73 -8.84 1.72
C PHE A 75 5.76 -9.76 1.04
N ASP A 76 6.29 -9.29 -0.10
CA ASP A 76 7.31 -9.98 -0.89
C ASP A 76 8.60 -9.13 -0.93
N ALA A 77 9.71 -9.73 -1.35
CA ALA A 77 11.04 -9.09 -1.33
C ALA A 77 11.12 -7.78 -2.15
N ASP A 78 10.34 -7.65 -3.23
CA ASP A 78 10.28 -6.43 -4.03
C ASP A 78 9.65 -5.26 -3.25
N LEU A 79 8.54 -5.50 -2.54
CA LEU A 79 7.94 -4.51 -1.66
C LEU A 79 8.89 -4.16 -0.50
N ALA A 80 9.58 -5.16 0.07
CA ALA A 80 10.60 -4.95 1.10
C ALA A 80 11.71 -3.99 0.65
N GLY A 81 12.29 -4.27 -0.51
CA GLY A 81 13.38 -3.48 -1.08
C GLY A 81 12.94 -2.06 -1.42
N ARG A 82 11.75 -1.90 -2.02
CA ARG A 82 11.20 -0.59 -2.37
C ARG A 82 10.80 0.24 -1.16
N LEU A 83 10.20 -0.38 -0.13
CA LEU A 83 9.93 0.29 1.14
C LEU A 83 11.24 0.75 1.77
N ASN A 84 12.24 -0.13 1.88
CA ASN A 84 13.53 0.24 2.43
C ASN A 84 14.19 1.41 1.65
N ALA A 85 14.13 1.39 0.32
CA ALA A 85 14.64 2.47 -0.50
C ALA A 85 13.86 3.79 -0.27
N SER A 86 12.52 3.74 -0.26
CA SER A 86 11.67 4.91 0.00
C SER A 86 11.91 5.51 1.39
N LEU A 87 12.07 4.66 2.41
CA LEU A 87 12.32 5.05 3.79
C LEU A 87 13.78 5.53 3.99
N SER A 88 14.70 5.19 3.09
CA SER A 88 16.08 5.71 3.13
C SER A 88 16.20 7.05 2.39
N ALA A 89 15.48 7.24 1.29
CA ALA A 89 15.55 8.44 0.45
C ALA A 89 15.06 9.72 1.15
N GLY A 90 14.15 9.62 2.13
CA GLY A 90 13.67 10.78 2.88
C GLY A 90 14.70 11.40 3.83
N ASP A 91 15.88 10.78 4.03
CA ASP A 91 16.95 11.28 4.91
C ASP A 91 17.89 12.25 4.17
N GLU A 92 18.05 12.10 2.85
CA GLU A 92 19.02 12.88 2.05
C GLU A 92 18.53 14.28 1.66
N ALA A 93 17.23 14.56 1.78
CA ALA A 93 16.66 15.88 1.51
C ALA A 93 16.94 16.91 2.64
N HIS A 94 17.58 16.49 3.73
CA HIS A 94 17.82 17.31 4.92
C HIS A 94 19.25 17.84 5.07
N GLU A 95 20.07 17.85 4.00
CA GLU A 95 21.41 18.47 4.02
C GLU A 95 21.44 19.93 3.54
N SER A 96 20.34 20.69 3.73
CA SER A 96 20.30 22.14 3.52
C SER A 96 20.01 22.90 4.81
N GLY A 97 20.97 22.89 5.74
CA GLY A 97 21.33 24.02 6.63
C GLY A 97 20.28 24.71 7.52
N ALA A 98 19.01 24.31 7.54
CA ALA A 98 18.05 24.74 8.55
C ALA A 98 18.06 23.68 9.65
N ALA A 99 18.22 24.10 10.91
CA ALA A 99 18.08 23.22 12.05
C ALA A 99 16.76 22.45 11.89
N ALA A 100 16.86 21.15 11.65
CA ALA A 100 15.74 20.24 11.61
C ALA A 100 15.01 20.43 12.93
N ASP A 101 13.87 21.13 12.88
CA ASP A 101 12.87 21.00 13.92
C ASP A 101 12.64 19.50 14.01
N ALA A 102 12.95 18.90 15.15
CA ALA A 102 12.98 17.45 15.31
C ALA A 102 11.68 16.89 14.76
N THR A 103 11.73 16.35 13.54
CA THR A 103 10.54 15.93 12.78
C THR A 103 9.78 15.00 13.71
N ALA A 104 8.58 15.41 14.12
CA ALA A 104 7.75 14.59 14.97
C ALA A 104 7.70 13.19 14.34
N PRO A 105 7.86 12.12 15.12
CA PRO A 105 7.82 10.77 14.57
C PRO A 105 6.55 10.64 13.74
N SER A 106 6.69 10.17 12.50
CA SER A 106 5.54 9.95 11.62
C SER A 106 4.54 9.08 12.35
N GLU A 107 3.27 9.49 12.44
CA GLU A 107 2.23 8.68 13.07
C GLU A 107 1.84 7.56 12.09
N GLY A 108 2.67 6.53 12.04
CA GLY A 108 2.56 5.41 11.13
C GLY A 108 2.14 4.12 11.82
N ARG A 109 1.17 3.40 11.25
CA ARG A 109 0.77 2.06 11.70
C ARG A 109 0.55 1.14 10.51
N VAL A 110 1.21 -0.01 10.49
CA VAL A 110 1.07 -0.99 9.40
C VAL A 110 0.64 -2.34 9.97
N VAL A 111 -0.53 -2.81 9.57
CA VAL A 111 -1.08 -4.12 9.91
C VAL A 111 -0.76 -5.10 8.79
N PHE A 112 0.04 -6.12 9.10
CA PHE A 112 0.32 -7.24 8.20
C PHE A 112 -0.67 -8.37 8.47
N THR A 113 -1.30 -8.90 7.41
CA THR A 113 -2.33 -9.94 7.54
C THR A 113 -1.92 -11.23 6.84
N GLY A 114 -2.43 -12.39 7.29
CA GLY A 114 -2.20 -13.70 6.63
C GLY A 114 -0.72 -14.00 6.39
N SER A 115 -0.37 -14.42 5.18
CA SER A 115 1.02 -14.78 4.83
C SER A 115 2.04 -13.64 5.03
N ALA A 116 1.61 -12.38 4.99
CA ALA A 116 2.49 -11.25 5.30
C ALA A 116 2.83 -11.20 6.80
N ALA A 117 1.86 -11.50 7.68
CA ALA A 117 2.09 -11.57 9.11
C ALA A 117 3.11 -12.66 9.45
N ASP A 118 2.99 -13.85 8.83
CA ASP A 118 3.93 -14.96 9.03
C ASP A 118 5.37 -14.55 8.65
N ARG A 119 5.53 -13.93 7.47
CA ARG A 119 6.84 -13.48 6.99
C ARG A 119 7.43 -12.35 7.81
N LEU A 120 6.60 -11.48 8.37
CA LEU A 120 7.03 -10.41 9.26
C LEU A 120 7.73 -10.95 10.50
N THR A 121 7.37 -12.13 10.99
CA THR A 121 8.04 -12.77 12.14
C THR A 121 9.37 -13.46 11.77
N GLY A 122 9.62 -13.70 10.48
CA GLY A 122 10.83 -14.33 9.98
C GLY A 122 12.00 -13.37 9.75
N THR A 123 13.12 -13.90 9.25
CA THR A 123 14.38 -13.16 9.02
C THR A 123 14.21 -11.98 8.07
N THR A 124 13.45 -12.13 6.98
CA THR A 124 13.16 -11.03 6.04
C THR A 124 12.33 -9.94 6.70
N GLY A 125 11.42 -10.32 7.61
CA GLY A 125 10.61 -9.38 8.37
C GLY A 125 11.43 -8.51 9.32
N ALA A 126 12.56 -8.99 9.85
CA ALA A 126 13.40 -8.21 10.76
C ALA A 126 13.95 -6.92 10.12
N VAL A 127 14.36 -6.98 8.85
CA VAL A 127 14.83 -5.79 8.10
C VAL A 127 13.71 -4.76 7.96
N VAL A 128 12.49 -5.24 7.81
CA VAL A 128 11.31 -4.41 7.53
C VAL A 128 10.79 -3.77 8.80
N ARG A 129 10.70 -4.54 9.89
CA ARG A 129 10.39 -4.00 11.21
C ARG A 129 11.37 -2.91 11.58
N ARG A 130 12.67 -3.14 11.37
CA ARG A 130 13.69 -2.12 11.60
C ARG A 130 13.47 -0.88 10.74
N ALA A 131 13.27 -1.04 9.43
CA ALA A 131 13.06 0.09 8.53
C ALA A 131 11.79 0.91 8.89
N LEU A 132 10.74 0.25 9.36
CA LEU A 132 9.52 0.90 9.85
C LEU A 132 9.76 1.62 11.19
N ALA A 133 10.40 0.96 12.15
CA ALA A 133 10.72 1.51 13.46
C ALA A 133 11.66 2.73 13.37
N ASP A 134 12.65 2.69 12.47
CA ASP A 134 13.56 3.81 12.20
C ASP A 134 12.81 5.07 11.71
N ARG A 135 11.56 4.93 11.22
CA ARG A 135 10.66 6.03 10.83
C ARG A 135 9.51 6.29 11.80
N GLY A 136 9.49 5.63 12.96
CA GLY A 136 8.40 5.75 13.94
C GLY A 136 7.10 5.06 13.49
N VAL A 137 7.16 4.15 12.53
CA VAL A 137 6.00 3.39 12.04
C VAL A 137 5.87 2.09 12.83
N ASP A 138 4.76 1.95 13.56
CA ASP A 138 4.46 0.76 14.36
C ASP A 138 3.97 -0.40 13.47
N ALA A 139 4.55 -1.59 13.66
CA ALA A 139 4.14 -2.80 12.95
C ALA A 139 3.20 -3.67 13.79
N TYR A 140 2.10 -4.11 13.18
CA TYR A 140 1.09 -4.97 13.80
C TYR A 140 0.88 -6.23 12.96
N ARG A 141 0.50 -7.33 13.61
CA ARG A 141 0.13 -8.58 12.97
C ARG A 141 -1.34 -8.90 13.20
N HIS A 142 -2.00 -9.45 12.19
CA HIS A 142 -3.38 -9.91 12.28
C HIS A 142 -3.52 -11.27 11.60
N GLU A 143 -4.13 -12.24 12.29
CA GLU A 143 -4.16 -13.64 11.82
C GLU A 143 -5.16 -13.88 10.69
N GLY A 144 -6.23 -13.07 10.60
CA GLY A 144 -7.17 -13.13 9.49
C GLY A 144 -6.56 -12.66 8.17
N GLU A 145 -7.17 -13.04 7.05
CA GLU A 145 -6.73 -12.61 5.71
C GLU A 145 -7.40 -11.30 5.27
N SER A 146 -6.77 -10.60 4.35
CA SER A 146 -7.41 -9.53 3.57
C SER A 146 -7.19 -9.81 2.08
N PRO A 147 -8.24 -9.79 1.24
CA PRO A 147 -8.09 -9.98 -0.21
C PRO A 147 -7.47 -8.76 -0.90
N ILE A 148 -7.38 -7.63 -0.21
CA ILE A 148 -6.90 -6.34 -0.74
C ILE A 148 -5.94 -5.67 0.24
N ALA A 149 -4.99 -4.91 -0.31
CA ALA A 149 -4.24 -3.92 0.46
C ALA A 149 -5.08 -2.65 0.59
N VAL A 150 -5.05 -2.00 1.76
CA VAL A 150 -5.73 -0.73 2.00
C VAL A 150 -4.74 0.21 2.70
N VAL A 151 -4.60 1.43 2.22
CA VAL A 151 -3.71 2.44 2.82
C VAL A 151 -4.49 3.74 2.93
N LEU A 152 -4.43 4.36 4.10
CA LEU A 152 -4.77 5.76 4.32
C LEU A 152 -3.48 6.50 4.61
N ALA A 153 -3.13 7.44 3.74
CA ALA A 153 -1.89 8.21 3.78
C ALA A 153 -2.25 9.70 3.65
N ASP A 154 -2.01 10.47 4.70
CA ASP A 154 -2.44 11.87 4.82
C ASP A 154 -3.91 12.06 4.41
N ASP A 155 -4.14 12.78 3.32
CA ASP A 155 -5.46 13.07 2.75
C ASP A 155 -5.88 12.14 1.60
N ARG A 156 -5.24 10.98 1.46
CA ARG A 156 -5.46 10.05 0.34
C ARG A 156 -5.67 8.62 0.80
N ALA A 157 -6.51 7.91 0.05
CA ALA A 157 -6.69 6.49 0.18
C ALA A 157 -6.09 5.77 -1.03
N ALA A 158 -5.49 4.60 -0.78
CA ALA A 158 -5.09 3.67 -1.83
C ALA A 158 -5.60 2.26 -1.52
N VAL A 159 -5.99 1.54 -2.57
CA VAL A 159 -6.51 0.17 -2.49
C VAL A 159 -5.78 -0.68 -3.51
N GLY A 160 -5.17 -1.78 -3.07
CA GLY A 160 -4.42 -2.69 -3.91
C GLY A 160 -5.11 -4.03 -4.08
N LEU A 161 -5.29 -4.48 -5.31
CA LEU A 161 -5.68 -5.86 -5.60
C LEU A 161 -4.44 -6.75 -5.56
N ILE A 162 -4.51 -7.86 -4.83
CA ILE A 162 -3.40 -8.80 -4.67
C ILE A 162 -3.69 -10.09 -5.43
N ASP A 163 -2.66 -10.63 -6.10
CA ASP A 163 -2.67 -11.94 -6.73
C ASP A 163 -1.45 -12.78 -6.33
N GLY A 164 -1.26 -13.92 -7.02
CA GLY A 164 -0.13 -14.83 -6.78
C GLY A 164 1.26 -14.20 -6.96
N ALA A 165 1.35 -13.10 -7.72
CA ALA A 165 2.59 -12.39 -8.04
C ALA A 165 2.73 -11.04 -7.30
N GLY A 166 1.85 -10.73 -6.33
CA GLY A 166 1.91 -9.51 -5.52
C GLY A 166 0.79 -8.52 -5.84
N VAL A 167 1.08 -7.21 -5.84
CA VAL A 167 0.08 -6.18 -6.17
C VAL A 167 -0.18 -6.16 -7.68
N ALA A 168 -1.39 -6.55 -8.08
CA ALA A 168 -1.82 -6.65 -9.47
C ALA A 168 -2.33 -5.31 -10.02
N ALA A 169 -3.00 -4.53 -9.17
CA ALA A 169 -3.43 -3.17 -9.46
C ALA A 169 -3.46 -2.34 -8.18
N LEU A 170 -3.21 -1.05 -8.29
CA LEU A 170 -3.31 -0.09 -7.21
C LEU A 170 -4.16 1.09 -7.67
N LEU A 171 -5.25 1.34 -6.96
CA LEU A 171 -6.10 2.52 -7.09
C LEU A 171 -5.71 3.51 -6.01
N TRP A 172 -5.60 4.79 -6.33
CA TRP A 172 -5.50 5.86 -5.33
C TRP A 172 -6.45 7.01 -5.62
N THR A 173 -6.89 7.68 -4.56
CA THR A 173 -7.89 8.75 -4.65
C THR A 173 -7.89 9.64 -3.40
N GLY A 174 -8.35 10.88 -3.58
CA GLY A 174 -8.74 11.78 -2.49
C GLY A 174 -10.24 11.81 -2.22
N ASP A 175 -11.03 10.95 -2.88
CA ASP A 175 -12.49 10.89 -2.71
C ASP A 175 -12.85 10.57 -1.24
N ALA A 176 -13.71 11.41 -0.66
CA ALA A 176 -14.04 11.34 0.76
C ALA A 176 -14.68 10.01 1.16
N ALA A 177 -15.56 9.44 0.32
CA ALA A 177 -16.24 8.19 0.63
C ALA A 177 -15.25 7.02 0.69
N VAL A 178 -14.27 7.00 -0.24
CA VAL A 178 -13.21 5.98 -0.24
C VAL A 178 -12.27 6.16 0.95
N ARG A 179 -11.95 7.41 1.31
CA ARG A 179 -11.14 7.70 2.50
C ARG A 179 -11.81 7.27 3.80
N GLU A 180 -13.09 7.58 3.98
CA GLU A 180 -13.86 7.19 5.16
C GLU A 180 -13.95 5.67 5.28
N TRP A 181 -14.23 4.99 4.18
CA TRP A 181 -14.24 3.53 4.13
C TRP A 181 -12.86 2.92 4.44
N ALA A 182 -11.78 3.48 3.87
CA ALA A 182 -10.42 3.04 4.12
C ALA A 182 -10.04 3.22 5.60
N ALA A 183 -10.37 4.38 6.19
CA ALA A 183 -10.15 4.66 7.61
C ALA A 183 -10.88 3.66 8.52
N ALA A 184 -12.16 3.40 8.24
CA ALA A 184 -12.96 2.43 8.99
C ALA A 184 -12.40 1.00 8.86
N THR A 185 -11.92 0.63 7.67
CA THR A 185 -11.34 -0.69 7.41
C THR A 185 -10.00 -0.84 8.12
N CYS A 186 -9.09 0.12 7.97
CA CYS A 186 -7.81 0.12 8.67
C CYS A 186 -8.00 0.07 10.19
N ARG A 187 -8.93 0.86 10.73
CA ARG A 187 -9.27 0.83 12.17
C ARG A 187 -9.74 -0.55 12.62
N ARG A 188 -10.64 -1.19 11.88
CA ARG A 188 -11.15 -2.53 12.22
C ARG A 188 -10.04 -3.57 12.28
N TYR A 189 -9.10 -3.55 11.32
CA TYR A 189 -7.96 -4.47 11.32
C TYR A 189 -7.01 -4.16 12.46
N LEU A 190 -6.70 -2.88 12.71
CA LEU A 190 -5.81 -2.45 13.78
C LEU A 190 -6.35 -2.80 15.17
N ASP A 191 -7.65 -2.57 15.42
CA ASP A 191 -8.32 -2.87 16.69
C ASP A 191 -8.29 -4.38 17.02
N ALA A 192 -8.15 -5.24 16.00
CA ALA A 192 -8.06 -6.70 16.13
C ALA A 192 -6.63 -7.25 16.00
N ALA A 193 -5.64 -6.38 15.78
CA ALA A 193 -4.26 -6.77 15.55
C ALA A 193 -3.43 -6.76 16.84
N GLU A 194 -2.35 -7.53 16.84
CA GLU A 194 -1.36 -7.57 17.92
C GLU A 194 -0.12 -6.77 17.51
N PRO A 195 0.46 -5.93 18.40
CA PRO A 195 1.70 -5.24 18.10
C PRO A 195 2.85 -6.25 17.96
N VAL A 196 3.77 -5.98 17.04
CA VAL A 196 4.99 -6.78 16.87
C VAL A 196 6.11 -6.10 17.64
N ALA A 197 6.68 -6.79 18.63
CA ALA A 197 7.76 -6.24 19.44
C ALA A 197 9.04 -6.00 18.60
N ASP A 198 9.79 -4.97 18.97
CA ASP A 198 11.14 -4.70 18.47
C ASP A 198 12.08 -5.84 18.90
N GLY A 199 12.20 -6.85 18.05
CA GLY A 199 13.16 -7.95 18.17
C GLY A 199 14.27 -7.83 17.14
#